data_AF-A0A519MEW3-F1
#
_entry.id   AF-A0A519MEW3-F1
#
_cell.length_a   1.000
_cell.length_b   1.000
_cell.length_c   1.000
_cell.angle_alpha   90.00
_cell.angle_beta   90.00
_cell.angle_gamma   90.00
#
_symmetry.space_group_name_H-M   'P 1'
#
loop_
_entity.id
_entity.type
_entity.pdbx_description
1 polymer ?
#
loop_
_entity_poly.entity_id
_entity_poly.type
_entity_poly.pdbx_seq_one_letter_code
_entity_poly.pdbx_strand_id
1 'polypeptide(L)'
;FPYDEESVFRIEAYQLTENTCMVTLTRDGVTVSTQIQTGNIGGFNIYEGSTSSDDPKNRIYFNNLLIERRCPNVTIWDGTAWSNGLPSLDKRAIVTADLPITADMSMCTLHIIGEAEVTVASGINLTVANEVNIAATATLTVENNANLVQIDNVPNTGKAIIKRNSSAIQRLDYTMWSSPVTGQNLFDFSNETVPTRFYSYNTTTNHFEVIPGLGDDSTTLFVKGHGYHIRMPNNHPTTPTVWEGEFYGLPNNGTAIVPLVTNNDQDFRFNMVGNPYPSAISIERFIERNRLVITGELWFWRKTNDPLKSSYCTITNAGYAGNVDLIDSESYDPQGIINTGQGFIVKAISGAPVSLIFNNSLREANNNDNFFRMSNTETSPTHMNRFWLNIKKEGSAYGQVLVNYMTGATNEIDHGIDGRTMGDGEVSLYTIAAEQKLAIQGRQLPFINSDAVAVGFKANAAGTYSIVLDKFDGVFTGQAIYIKDNLLGTYNNIKEGAYEFITEEGTFDDRFEVVYVNQALGTNDNVIVANEVIVFKQNTDLNVNSGSAIMQSIKVFDLRGRTLYENTSVNSSETVIGNLGVKDQVVIVQVNTDKGTVSRKVIL
;
A
#
# COMPACT_ATOMS: atom_id res chain seq x y z
N PHE A 1 29.41 -10.31 -9.86
CA PHE A 1 28.80 -8.99 -10.01
C PHE A 1 27.86 -9.06 -11.20
N PRO A 2 26.55 -8.82 -11.09
CA PRO A 2 25.77 -8.40 -12.24
C PRO A 2 25.93 -6.88 -12.35
N TYR A 3 26.57 -6.45 -13.43
CA TYR A 3 26.62 -5.06 -13.86
C TYR A 3 25.27 -4.67 -14.50
N ASP A 4 24.95 -3.37 -14.40
CA ASP A 4 23.66 -2.71 -14.63
C ASP A 4 23.15 -2.72 -16.09
N GLU A 5 21.84 -2.55 -16.23
CA GLU A 5 20.93 -2.92 -17.32
C GLU A 5 20.99 -2.04 -18.60
N GLU A 6 21.95 -1.11 -18.73
CA GLU A 6 22.19 -0.39 -20.01
C GLU A 6 23.46 -0.87 -20.76
N SER A 7 24.10 -1.94 -20.29
CA SER A 7 25.29 -2.51 -20.91
C SER A 7 24.98 -3.40 -22.13
N VAL A 8 25.46 -3.02 -23.31
CA VAL A 8 25.43 -3.82 -24.55
C VAL A 8 26.29 -5.10 -24.48
N PHE A 9 27.00 -5.33 -23.37
CA PHE A 9 27.94 -6.44 -23.20
C PHE A 9 27.89 -7.03 -21.77
N ARG A 10 28.01 -8.36 -21.68
CA ARG A 10 28.19 -9.12 -20.42
C ARG A 10 29.55 -9.81 -20.44
N ILE A 11 30.35 -9.64 -19.37
CA ILE A 11 31.61 -10.37 -19.16
C ILE A 11 31.42 -11.32 -17.99
N GLU A 12 31.74 -12.59 -18.19
CA GLU A 12 31.73 -13.64 -17.17
C GLU A 12 33.10 -14.28 -17.08
N ALA A 13 33.58 -14.54 -15.86
CA ALA A 13 34.82 -15.27 -15.65
C ALA A 13 34.52 -16.52 -14.81
N TYR A 14 34.71 -17.69 -15.40
CA TYR A 14 34.52 -18.98 -14.78
C TYR A 14 35.87 -19.55 -14.35
N GLN A 15 36.12 -19.64 -13.04
CA GLN A 15 37.31 -20.29 -12.51
C GLN A 15 37.15 -21.81 -12.61
N LEU A 16 38.05 -22.47 -13.33
CA LEU A 16 38.04 -23.93 -13.54
C LEU A 16 38.92 -24.66 -12.52
N THR A 17 40.02 -24.04 -12.09
CA THR A 17 40.90 -24.52 -11.01
C THR A 17 41.47 -23.32 -10.25
N GLU A 18 42.24 -23.55 -9.19
CA GLU A 18 42.91 -22.49 -8.42
C GLU A 18 43.68 -21.50 -9.32
N ASN A 19 44.26 -21.98 -10.43
CA ASN A 19 45.07 -21.16 -11.31
C ASN A 19 44.49 -20.99 -12.73
N THR A 20 43.29 -21.50 -13.02
CA THR A 20 42.72 -21.41 -14.37
C THR A 20 41.34 -20.76 -14.41
N CYS A 21 41.11 -19.95 -15.42
CA CYS A 21 39.79 -19.39 -15.71
C CYS A 21 39.47 -19.41 -17.21
N MET A 22 38.18 -19.35 -17.51
CA MET A 22 37.64 -19.06 -18.83
C MET A 22 36.85 -17.76 -18.73
N VAL A 23 37.14 -16.80 -19.61
CA VAL A 23 36.36 -15.56 -19.69
C VAL A 23 35.46 -15.62 -20.90
N THR A 24 34.18 -15.32 -20.70
CA THR A 24 33.14 -15.32 -21.71
C THR A 24 32.60 -13.91 -21.85
N LEU A 25 32.61 -13.39 -23.07
CA LEU A 25 31.95 -12.15 -23.44
C LEU A 25 30.70 -12.48 -24.24
N THR A 26 29.57 -11.90 -23.85
CA THR A 26 28.30 -12.03 -24.58
C THR A 26 27.75 -10.67 -24.94
N ARG A 27 27.33 -10.49 -26.20
CA ARG A 27 26.59 -9.33 -26.71
C ARG A 27 25.56 -9.79 -27.72
N ASP A 28 24.32 -9.31 -27.60
CA ASP A 28 23.25 -9.52 -28.59
C ASP A 28 23.09 -11.00 -29.02
N GLY A 29 23.34 -11.94 -28.10
CA GLY A 29 23.29 -13.39 -28.34
C GLY A 29 24.57 -14.02 -28.93
N VAL A 30 25.56 -13.23 -29.34
CA VAL A 30 26.88 -13.69 -29.77
C VAL A 30 27.77 -13.86 -28.55
N THR A 31 28.43 -15.02 -28.46
CA THR A 31 29.29 -15.38 -27.33
C THR A 31 30.69 -15.75 -27.80
N VAL A 32 31.70 -15.11 -27.22
CA VAL A 32 33.11 -15.40 -27.45
C VAL A 32 33.75 -15.79 -26.12
N SER A 33 34.40 -16.94 -26.07
CA SER A 33 35.10 -17.42 -24.86
C SER A 33 36.60 -17.48 -25.11
N THR A 34 37.38 -17.11 -24.09
CA THR A 34 38.84 -17.34 -24.10
C THR A 34 39.12 -18.84 -23.99
N GLN A 35 40.28 -19.28 -24.48
CA GLN A 35 40.80 -20.58 -24.04
C GLN A 35 41.08 -20.54 -22.53
N ILE A 36 41.20 -21.72 -21.91
CA ILE A 36 41.54 -21.86 -20.49
C ILE A 36 42.93 -21.23 -20.27
N GLN A 37 42.99 -20.11 -19.55
CA GLN A 37 44.24 -19.43 -19.25
C GLN A 37 44.73 -19.79 -17.85
N THR A 38 46.05 -19.86 -17.66
CA THR A 38 46.70 -20.13 -16.36
C THR A 38 47.42 -18.86 -15.87
N GLY A 39 47.11 -18.34 -14.68
CA GLY A 39 47.85 -17.21 -14.05
C GLY A 39 47.18 -15.81 -14.07
N ASN A 40 47.98 -14.77 -13.79
CA ASN A 40 47.53 -13.36 -13.69
C ASN A 40 47.04 -12.85 -15.06
N ILE A 41 45.79 -12.38 -15.11
CA ILE A 41 45.17 -11.92 -16.34
C ILE A 41 45.46 -10.43 -16.51
N GLY A 42 46.56 -10.10 -17.21
CA GLY A 42 46.85 -8.74 -17.65
C GLY A 42 46.24 -8.48 -19.02
N GLY A 43 45.33 -7.51 -19.11
CA GLY A 43 44.88 -6.85 -20.35
C GLY A 43 44.34 -7.76 -21.46
N PHE A 44 43.02 -7.75 -21.69
CA PHE A 44 42.45 -8.36 -22.89
C PHE A 44 42.43 -7.35 -24.05
N ASN A 45 42.95 -7.76 -25.20
CA ASN A 45 42.62 -7.14 -26.48
C ASN A 45 41.64 -8.06 -27.21
N ILE A 46 40.44 -7.57 -27.50
CA ILE A 46 39.44 -8.30 -28.29
C ILE A 46 39.48 -7.70 -29.71
N TYR A 47 39.81 -8.53 -30.70
CA TYR A 47 39.59 -8.22 -32.11
C TYR A 47 38.38 -9.00 -32.58
N GLU A 48 37.31 -8.29 -32.98
CA GLU A 48 36.25 -8.87 -33.80
C GLU A 48 36.44 -8.41 -35.25
N GLY A 49 36.25 -9.33 -36.19
CA GLY A 49 36.62 -9.15 -37.59
C GLY A 49 35.81 -8.08 -38.34
N SER A 50 36.52 -7.40 -39.24
CA SER A 50 36.07 -6.49 -40.30
C SER A 50 35.52 -5.11 -39.89
N THR A 51 36.43 -4.22 -39.49
CA THR A 51 36.24 -2.77 -39.62
C THR A 51 36.60 -2.31 -41.03
N SER A 52 35.61 -2.22 -41.93
CA SER A 52 35.79 -1.37 -43.13
C SER A 52 35.73 0.13 -42.80
N SER A 53 35.51 0.50 -41.53
CA SER A 53 35.70 1.86 -41.01
C SER A 53 36.56 1.85 -39.77
N ASP A 54 37.66 2.60 -39.79
CA ASP A 54 38.61 2.78 -38.70
C ASP A 54 38.03 3.69 -37.58
N ASP A 55 36.77 3.43 -37.18
CA ASP A 55 36.07 4.20 -36.15
C ASP A 55 36.55 3.77 -34.74
N PRO A 56 37.15 4.67 -33.94
CA PRO A 56 37.58 4.41 -32.58
C PRO A 56 36.46 3.93 -31.64
N LYS A 57 35.18 4.18 -31.98
CA LYS A 57 34.01 3.71 -31.22
C LYS A 57 33.80 2.19 -31.27
N ASN A 58 34.48 1.48 -32.18
CA ASN A 58 34.44 0.02 -32.28
C ASN A 58 35.47 -0.67 -31.39
N ARG A 59 36.18 0.07 -30.52
CA ARG A 59 37.25 -0.45 -29.69
C ARG A 59 36.87 -0.33 -28.22
N ILE A 60 36.87 -1.45 -27.49
CA ILE A 60 36.76 -1.47 -26.03
C ILE A 60 38.18 -1.55 -25.47
N TYR A 61 38.58 -0.57 -24.67
CA TYR A 61 39.88 -0.55 -23.99
C TYR A 61 39.69 -0.71 -22.49
N PHE A 62 40.41 -1.66 -21.88
CA PHE A 62 40.57 -1.76 -20.44
C PHE A 62 42.03 -1.48 -20.09
N ASN A 63 42.32 -0.37 -19.41
CA ASN A 63 43.70 -0.06 -18.98
C ASN A 63 44.15 -0.95 -17.81
N ASN A 64 43.21 -1.41 -16.96
CA ASN A 64 43.41 -2.37 -15.88
C ASN A 64 42.11 -3.17 -15.72
N LEU A 65 42.09 -4.46 -16.04
CA LEU A 65 40.98 -5.35 -15.70
C LEU A 65 41.43 -6.24 -14.53
N LEU A 66 40.73 -6.11 -13.41
CA LEU A 66 40.97 -6.90 -12.20
C LEU A 66 39.91 -8.01 -12.13
N ILE A 67 40.33 -9.26 -12.28
CA ILE A 67 39.47 -10.44 -12.08
C ILE A 67 39.77 -10.98 -10.69
N GLU A 68 38.89 -10.69 -9.74
CA GLU A 68 38.98 -11.19 -8.37
C GLU A 68 38.14 -12.44 -8.18
N ARG A 69 38.69 -13.40 -7.44
CA ARG A 69 37.94 -14.57 -6.99
C ARG A 69 36.81 -14.08 -6.10
N ARG A 70 35.56 -14.24 -6.56
CA ARG A 70 34.39 -13.94 -5.74
C ARG A 70 34.38 -14.91 -4.56
N CYS A 71 34.49 -14.34 -3.36
CA CYS A 71 34.40 -15.06 -2.09
C CYS A 71 35.48 -16.13 -1.91
N PRO A 72 36.75 -15.68 -1.85
CA PRO A 72 37.90 -16.56 -1.85
C PRO A 72 37.98 -17.42 -0.59
N ASN A 73 37.41 -16.90 0.49
CA ASN A 73 37.46 -17.50 1.81
C ASN A 73 36.24 -18.40 2.04
N VAL A 74 36.45 -19.47 2.79
CA VAL A 74 35.39 -20.38 3.25
C VAL A 74 35.42 -20.41 4.77
N THR A 75 34.25 -20.49 5.36
CA THR A 75 34.08 -20.83 6.77
C THR A 75 33.01 -21.92 6.89
N ILE A 76 33.24 -22.89 7.76
CA ILE A 76 32.38 -24.07 7.93
C ILE A 76 31.84 -24.07 9.35
N TRP A 77 30.53 -24.18 9.50
CA TRP A 77 29.88 -24.43 10.78
C TRP A 77 29.76 -25.94 11.01
N ASP A 78 30.35 -26.41 12.12
CA ASP A 78 30.41 -27.82 12.52
C ASP A 78 29.45 -28.18 13.67
N GLY A 79 28.60 -27.24 14.09
CA GLY A 79 27.71 -27.39 15.25
C GLY A 79 28.24 -26.74 16.51
N THR A 80 29.52 -26.32 16.52
CA THR A 80 30.15 -25.68 17.68
C THR A 80 30.83 -24.37 17.35
N ALA A 81 31.52 -24.29 16.22
CA ALA A 81 32.27 -23.12 15.81
C ALA A 81 32.36 -22.97 14.29
N TRP A 82 32.69 -21.76 13.87
CA TRP A 82 33.04 -21.46 12.48
C TRP A 82 34.54 -21.64 12.26
N SER A 83 34.92 -22.54 11.34
CA SER A 83 36.32 -22.94 11.12
C SER A 83 37.28 -21.81 10.71
N ASN A 84 36.74 -20.71 10.14
CA ASN A 84 37.53 -19.56 9.70
C ASN A 84 36.88 -18.23 10.16
N GLY A 85 36.43 -18.22 11.42
CA GLY A 85 35.69 -17.12 12.01
C GLY A 85 34.31 -16.93 11.38
N LEU A 86 33.57 -15.93 11.87
CA LEU A 86 32.22 -15.65 11.39
C LEU A 86 32.18 -15.41 9.87
N PRO A 87 31.07 -15.79 9.21
CA PRO A 87 30.86 -15.48 7.82
C PRO A 87 30.70 -13.97 7.60
N SER A 88 30.94 -13.56 6.36
CA SER A 88 30.88 -12.18 5.88
C SER A 88 30.61 -12.20 4.37
N LEU A 89 30.26 -11.05 3.77
CA LEU A 89 29.93 -10.96 2.34
C LEU A 89 31.05 -11.42 1.38
N ASP A 90 32.27 -11.63 1.87
CA ASP A 90 33.43 -12.17 1.15
C ASP A 90 33.77 -13.64 1.52
N LYS A 91 33.02 -14.26 2.43
CA LYS A 91 33.22 -15.66 2.87
C LYS A 91 32.04 -16.53 2.48
N ARG A 92 32.33 -17.65 1.81
CA ARG A 92 31.37 -18.73 1.58
C ARG A 92 31.11 -19.45 2.90
N ALA A 93 29.85 -19.59 3.28
CA ALA A 93 29.43 -20.30 4.48
C ALA A 93 28.96 -21.71 4.09
N ILE A 94 29.53 -22.73 4.73
CA ILE A 94 29.07 -24.12 4.62
C ILE A 94 28.57 -24.56 5.99
N VAL A 95 27.34 -25.07 6.06
CA VAL A 95 26.70 -25.50 7.31
C VAL A 95 26.53 -27.02 7.26
N THR A 96 27.15 -27.71 8.21
CA THR A 96 27.19 -29.19 8.29
C THR A 96 26.45 -29.77 9.50
N ALA A 97 25.97 -28.91 10.40
CA ALA A 97 25.19 -29.24 11.58
C ALA A 97 24.23 -28.08 11.89
N ASP A 98 23.29 -28.29 12.81
CA ASP A 98 22.23 -27.32 13.09
C ASP A 98 22.78 -25.96 13.50
N LEU A 99 22.19 -24.90 12.95
CA LEU A 99 22.62 -23.52 13.13
C LEU A 99 21.42 -22.60 13.39
N PRO A 100 21.19 -22.19 14.65
CA PRO A 100 20.28 -21.10 14.96
C PRO A 100 20.98 -19.75 14.71
N ILE A 101 20.50 -18.98 13.74
CA ILE A 101 20.96 -17.62 13.46
C ILE A 101 20.11 -16.65 14.31
N THR A 102 20.70 -16.17 15.40
CA THR A 102 20.04 -15.33 16.43
C THR A 102 20.50 -13.87 16.44
N ALA A 103 21.36 -13.51 15.50
CA ALA A 103 21.83 -12.15 15.27
C ALA A 103 22.02 -11.94 13.75
N ASP A 104 21.91 -10.70 13.29
CA ASP A 104 22.12 -10.35 11.89
C ASP A 104 23.44 -10.91 11.38
N MET A 105 23.36 -11.60 10.25
CA MET A 105 24.49 -12.34 9.69
C MET A 105 24.57 -12.09 8.21
N SER A 106 25.80 -11.94 7.72
CA SER A 106 26.06 -11.79 6.29
C SER A 106 27.01 -12.88 5.80
N MET A 107 26.82 -13.32 4.57
CA MET A 107 27.68 -14.32 3.94
C MET A 107 27.69 -14.13 2.43
N CYS A 108 28.74 -14.61 1.78
CA CYS A 108 28.79 -14.57 0.33
C CYS A 108 27.81 -15.57 -0.31
N THR A 109 27.87 -16.82 0.13
CA THR A 109 26.99 -17.92 -0.28
C THR A 109 26.61 -18.70 0.97
N LEU A 110 25.44 -19.35 0.94
CA LEU A 110 25.00 -20.25 1.99
C LEU A 110 24.84 -21.66 1.43
N HIS A 111 25.65 -22.60 1.87
CA HIS A 111 25.52 -24.01 1.49
C HIS A 111 25.15 -24.83 2.73
N ILE A 112 23.93 -25.36 2.77
CA ILE A 112 23.46 -26.24 3.85
C ILE A 112 23.51 -27.67 3.33
N ILE A 113 24.31 -28.51 3.96
CA ILE A 113 24.61 -29.87 3.47
C ILE A 113 24.27 -30.93 4.51
N GLY A 114 24.12 -32.17 4.05
CA GLY A 114 23.71 -33.29 4.90
C GLY A 114 22.27 -33.09 5.38
N GLU A 115 22.07 -33.24 6.68
CA GLU A 115 20.77 -33.12 7.36
C GLU A 115 20.68 -31.85 8.23
N ALA A 116 21.60 -30.89 8.04
CA ALA A 116 21.67 -29.71 8.90
C ALA A 116 20.40 -28.85 8.82
N GLU A 117 19.94 -28.38 9.98
CA GLU A 117 18.83 -27.45 10.10
C GLU A 117 19.32 -26.03 10.40
N VAL A 118 19.02 -25.09 9.50
CA VAL A 118 19.31 -23.67 9.70
C VAL A 118 18.02 -22.93 9.99
N THR A 119 17.97 -22.21 11.11
CA THR A 119 16.82 -21.37 11.46
C THR A 119 17.26 -19.92 11.61
N VAL A 120 16.68 -19.03 10.79
CA VAL A 120 16.81 -17.58 10.96
C VAL A 120 15.72 -17.12 11.92
N ALA A 121 16.12 -16.69 13.12
CA ALA A 121 15.18 -16.33 14.18
C ALA A 121 14.40 -15.05 13.84
N SER A 122 13.22 -14.90 14.45
CA SER A 122 12.39 -13.69 14.30
C SER A 122 13.18 -12.42 14.63
N GLY A 123 12.99 -11.36 13.84
CA GLY A 123 13.70 -10.10 14.01
C GLY A 123 15.12 -10.07 13.43
N ILE A 124 15.58 -11.13 12.75
CA ILE A 124 16.94 -11.24 12.23
C ILE A 124 16.99 -11.13 10.69
N ASN A 125 18.01 -10.43 10.18
CA ASN A 125 18.36 -10.39 8.76
C ASN A 125 19.52 -11.34 8.46
N LEU A 126 19.26 -12.33 7.61
CA LEU A 126 20.27 -13.11 6.93
C LEU A 126 20.52 -12.51 5.55
N THR A 127 21.68 -11.88 5.36
CA THR A 127 22.08 -11.31 4.06
C THR A 127 23.01 -12.27 3.34
N VAL A 128 22.63 -12.71 2.14
CA VAL A 128 23.46 -13.58 1.29
C VAL A 128 23.78 -12.84 -0.01
N ALA A 129 25.06 -12.66 -0.32
CA ALA A 129 25.43 -11.93 -1.52
C ALA A 129 24.93 -12.65 -2.79
N ASN A 130 25.15 -13.96 -2.89
CA ASN A 130 24.85 -14.76 -4.09
C ASN A 130 23.82 -15.86 -3.77
N GLU A 131 24.14 -17.12 -4.09
CA GLU A 131 23.24 -18.25 -3.98
C GLU A 131 23.08 -18.81 -2.56
N VAL A 132 21.88 -19.34 -2.34
CA VAL A 132 21.53 -20.23 -1.24
C VAL A 132 21.30 -21.63 -1.81
N ASN A 133 22.10 -22.59 -1.37
CA ASN A 133 22.04 -23.99 -1.78
C ASN A 133 21.68 -24.86 -0.59
N ILE A 134 20.55 -25.55 -0.68
CA ILE A 134 20.01 -26.39 0.38
C ILE A 134 19.98 -27.83 -0.13
N ALA A 135 20.70 -28.73 0.53
CA ALA A 135 20.65 -30.16 0.20
C ALA A 135 19.23 -30.71 0.38
N ALA A 136 18.88 -31.77 -0.36
CA ALA A 136 17.52 -32.32 -0.35
C ALA A 136 17.04 -32.81 1.03
N THR A 137 17.97 -33.15 1.92
CA THR A 137 17.74 -33.61 3.30
C THR A 137 17.99 -32.54 4.35
N ALA A 138 18.42 -31.34 3.95
CA ALA A 138 18.66 -30.22 4.84
C ALA A 138 17.48 -29.23 4.83
N THR A 139 17.39 -28.39 5.85
CA THR A 139 16.30 -27.41 5.99
C THR A 139 16.85 -26.01 6.22
N LEU A 140 16.27 -25.02 5.53
CA LEU A 140 16.37 -23.62 5.90
C LEU A 140 14.98 -23.12 6.31
N THR A 141 14.85 -22.64 7.53
CA THR A 141 13.64 -22.01 8.05
C THR A 141 13.90 -20.52 8.29
N VAL A 142 13.07 -19.67 7.71
CA VAL A 142 13.07 -18.22 7.95
C VAL A 142 11.79 -17.91 8.72
N GLU A 143 11.93 -17.65 10.02
CA GLU A 143 10.80 -17.39 10.94
C GLU A 143 10.06 -16.09 10.60
N ASN A 144 8.87 -15.90 11.18
CA ASN A 144 8.13 -14.65 11.04
C ASN A 144 9.02 -13.44 11.42
N ASN A 145 8.96 -12.34 10.65
CA ASN A 145 9.83 -11.15 10.77
C ASN A 145 11.32 -11.35 10.53
N ALA A 146 11.77 -12.56 10.19
CA ALA A 146 13.12 -12.77 9.71
C ALA A 146 13.19 -12.52 8.19
N ASN A 147 14.33 -12.03 7.70
CA ASN A 147 14.54 -11.78 6.28
C ASN A 147 15.68 -12.64 5.73
N LEU A 148 15.47 -13.22 4.55
CA LEU A 148 16.53 -13.70 3.66
C LEU A 148 16.74 -12.66 2.55
N VAL A 149 17.72 -11.78 2.73
CA VAL A 149 18.05 -10.70 1.80
C VAL A 149 19.13 -11.17 0.85
N GLN A 150 18.81 -11.30 -0.44
CA GLN A 150 19.78 -11.63 -1.48
C GLN A 150 20.16 -10.41 -2.31
N ILE A 151 21.46 -10.20 -2.52
CA ILE A 151 21.98 -9.03 -3.25
C ILE A 151 22.00 -9.32 -4.75
N ASP A 152 22.75 -10.34 -5.16
CA ASP A 152 22.95 -10.68 -6.56
C ASP A 152 21.86 -11.62 -7.09
N ASN A 153 21.57 -11.51 -8.39
CA ASN A 153 20.68 -12.44 -9.10
C ASN A 153 21.44 -13.73 -9.47
N VAL A 154 21.66 -14.59 -8.48
CA VAL A 154 22.23 -15.93 -8.66
C VAL A 154 21.19 -16.98 -8.28
N PRO A 155 20.95 -18.01 -9.11
CA PRO A 155 19.96 -19.04 -8.82
C PRO A 155 20.23 -19.77 -7.51
N ASN A 156 19.18 -19.96 -6.71
CA ASN A 156 19.21 -20.83 -5.52
C ASN A 156 18.99 -22.30 -5.92
N THR A 157 19.27 -23.21 -4.99
CA THR A 157 18.86 -24.63 -5.09
C THR A 157 18.28 -25.13 -3.76
N GLY A 158 17.44 -26.17 -3.85
CA GLY A 158 16.75 -26.75 -2.69
C GLY A 158 15.52 -25.95 -2.25
N LYS A 159 14.85 -26.41 -1.19
CA LYS A 159 13.62 -25.81 -0.68
C LYS A 159 13.86 -25.23 0.71
N ALA A 160 13.23 -24.10 1.00
CA ALA A 160 13.20 -23.48 2.31
C ALA A 160 11.75 -23.35 2.80
N ILE A 161 11.61 -23.19 4.11
CA ILE A 161 10.39 -22.85 4.82
C ILE A 161 10.44 -21.37 5.16
N ILE A 162 9.49 -20.57 4.66
CA ILE A 162 9.36 -19.14 4.97
C ILE A 162 8.03 -18.95 5.70
N LYS A 163 8.09 -18.65 7.00
CA LYS A 163 6.91 -18.48 7.85
C LYS A 163 6.47 -17.02 7.91
N ARG A 164 5.16 -16.76 7.78
CA ARG A 164 4.58 -15.41 7.89
C ARG A 164 3.28 -15.43 8.65
N ASN A 165 3.21 -14.59 9.67
CA ASN A 165 2.02 -14.41 10.47
C ASN A 165 1.08 -13.43 9.77
N SER A 166 -0.20 -13.75 9.77
CA SER A 166 -1.24 -12.80 9.46
C SER A 166 -1.39 -11.78 10.59
N SER A 167 -2.02 -10.65 10.28
CA SER A 167 -2.71 -9.84 11.27
C SER A 167 -3.71 -10.67 12.08
N ALA A 168 -4.11 -10.23 13.28
CA ALA A 168 -5.18 -10.90 14.02
C ALA A 168 -6.51 -10.80 13.25
N ILE A 169 -6.98 -11.92 12.69
CA ILE A 169 -8.16 -12.01 11.83
C ILE A 169 -9.10 -13.12 12.28
N GLN A 170 -10.33 -13.09 11.80
CA GLN A 170 -11.40 -14.02 12.18
C GLN A 170 -11.72 -14.98 11.03
N ARG A 171 -12.41 -16.07 11.36
CA ARG A 171 -13.01 -16.95 10.37
C ARG A 171 -13.90 -16.14 9.44
N LEU A 172 -13.81 -16.45 8.15
CA LEU A 172 -14.45 -15.72 7.04
C LEU A 172 -13.75 -14.44 6.60
N ASP A 173 -12.74 -13.96 7.33
CA ASP A 173 -11.87 -12.88 6.85
C ASP A 173 -10.94 -13.38 5.75
N TYR A 174 -10.33 -12.43 5.07
CA TYR A 174 -9.46 -12.67 3.94
C TYR A 174 -8.13 -11.93 4.10
N THR A 175 -7.13 -12.45 3.42
CA THR A 175 -5.81 -11.82 3.34
C THR A 175 -5.29 -11.91 1.91
N MET A 176 -4.57 -10.87 1.49
CA MET A 176 -3.85 -10.84 0.23
C MET A 176 -2.45 -11.42 0.42
N TRP A 177 -2.19 -12.54 -0.22
CA TRP A 177 -0.91 -13.27 -0.15
C TRP A 177 -0.20 -13.28 -1.49
N SER A 178 1.13 -13.32 -1.46
CA SER A 178 2.00 -13.66 -2.57
C SER A 178 3.08 -14.62 -2.07
N SER A 179 3.74 -15.35 -2.96
CA SER A 179 4.71 -16.36 -2.55
C SER A 179 6.14 -15.84 -2.60
N PRO A 180 6.91 -15.94 -1.49
CA PRO A 180 8.35 -15.73 -1.47
C PRO A 180 9.17 -16.89 -2.03
N VAL A 181 8.51 -17.99 -2.41
CA VAL A 181 9.14 -19.19 -2.96
C VAL A 181 8.52 -19.59 -4.30
N THR A 182 9.28 -20.30 -5.13
CA THR A 182 8.80 -20.97 -6.34
C THR A 182 8.46 -22.42 -6.02
N GLY A 183 7.35 -22.92 -6.57
CA GLY A 183 6.94 -24.31 -6.45
C GLY A 183 5.97 -24.61 -5.30
N GLN A 184 5.53 -23.60 -4.54
CA GLN A 184 4.46 -23.75 -3.56
C GLN A 184 3.11 -23.97 -4.27
N ASN A 185 2.42 -25.04 -3.91
CA ASN A 185 1.04 -25.28 -4.30
C ASN A 185 0.11 -24.29 -3.58
N LEU A 186 -0.84 -23.71 -4.32
CA LEU A 186 -1.73 -22.69 -3.82
C LEU A 186 -2.73 -23.23 -2.77
N PHE A 187 -3.27 -24.44 -2.98
CA PHE A 187 -4.18 -25.05 -2.02
C PHE A 187 -3.44 -25.52 -0.77
N ASP A 188 -2.27 -26.15 -0.93
CA ASP A 188 -1.48 -26.66 0.20
C ASP A 188 -1.03 -25.56 1.19
N PHE A 189 -0.90 -24.31 0.73
CA PHE A 189 -0.60 -23.17 1.60
C PHE A 189 -1.66 -22.96 2.70
N SER A 190 -2.91 -23.31 2.41
CA SER A 190 -4.03 -23.20 3.35
C SER A 190 -5.07 -24.28 3.07
N ASN A 191 -4.68 -25.54 3.21
CA ASN A 191 -5.49 -26.72 2.85
C ASN A 191 -6.82 -26.84 3.63
N GLU A 192 -6.92 -26.21 4.79
CA GLU A 192 -8.15 -26.12 5.58
C GLU A 192 -9.11 -25.00 5.07
N THR A 193 -8.67 -24.18 4.12
CA THR A 193 -9.54 -23.22 3.43
C THR A 193 -10.42 -23.93 2.42
N VAL A 194 -11.71 -23.60 2.42
CA VAL A 194 -12.67 -24.13 1.43
C VAL A 194 -12.15 -23.84 0.00
N PRO A 195 -12.05 -24.84 -0.89
CA PRO A 195 -11.41 -24.65 -2.20
C PRO A 195 -11.98 -23.51 -3.07
N THR A 196 -13.27 -23.21 -2.94
CA THR A 196 -13.94 -22.09 -3.65
C THR A 196 -13.72 -20.72 -2.99
N ARG A 197 -12.73 -20.61 -2.09
CA ARG A 197 -12.41 -19.42 -1.30
C ARG A 197 -10.98 -18.92 -1.46
N PHE A 198 -10.38 -19.30 -2.57
CA PHE A 198 -9.17 -18.70 -3.13
C PHE A 198 -9.56 -17.91 -4.36
N TYR A 199 -9.05 -16.69 -4.47
CA TYR A 199 -9.43 -15.75 -5.52
C TYR A 199 -8.22 -15.13 -6.19
N SER A 200 -8.34 -14.92 -7.49
CA SER A 200 -7.51 -13.98 -8.25
C SER A 200 -8.30 -12.69 -8.48
N TYR A 201 -7.60 -11.60 -8.80
CA TYR A 201 -8.25 -10.36 -9.19
C TYR A 201 -8.37 -10.30 -10.72
N ASN A 202 -9.60 -10.19 -11.24
CA ASN A 202 -9.84 -9.99 -12.66
C ASN A 202 -9.83 -8.49 -12.97
N THR A 203 -8.73 -8.04 -13.57
CA THR A 203 -8.54 -6.63 -13.94
C THR A 203 -9.56 -6.10 -14.96
N THR A 204 -10.16 -6.97 -15.78
CA THR A 204 -11.13 -6.58 -16.81
C THR A 204 -12.52 -6.35 -16.23
N THR A 205 -12.85 -6.99 -15.11
CA THR A 205 -14.15 -6.88 -14.44
C THR A 205 -14.09 -6.15 -13.10
N ASN A 206 -12.90 -5.86 -12.59
CA ASN A 206 -12.63 -5.34 -11.24
C ASN A 206 -13.23 -6.19 -10.12
N HIS A 207 -13.27 -7.51 -10.31
CA HIS A 207 -13.81 -8.44 -9.33
C HIS A 207 -12.78 -9.46 -8.91
N PHE A 208 -12.91 -9.92 -7.66
CA PHE A 208 -12.28 -11.15 -7.22
C PHE A 208 -13.03 -12.34 -7.83
N GLU A 209 -12.31 -13.20 -8.54
CA GLU A 209 -12.86 -14.40 -9.16
C GLU A 209 -12.31 -15.65 -8.49
N VAL A 210 -13.18 -16.61 -8.25
CA VAL A 210 -12.79 -17.90 -7.65
C VAL A 210 -11.82 -18.59 -8.59
N ILE A 211 -10.70 -19.06 -8.05
CA ILE A 211 -9.75 -19.88 -8.81
C ILE A 211 -10.35 -21.29 -8.94
N PRO A 212 -10.66 -21.74 -10.16
CA PRO A 212 -11.30 -23.04 -10.35
C PRO A 212 -10.32 -24.20 -10.14
N GLY A 213 -10.84 -25.37 -9.73
CA GLY A 213 -10.06 -26.61 -9.70
C GLY A 213 -9.07 -26.75 -8.54
N LEU A 214 -9.25 -25.98 -7.46
CA LEU A 214 -8.50 -26.20 -6.22
C LEU A 214 -9.10 -27.35 -5.38
N GLY A 215 -8.27 -27.96 -4.55
CA GLY A 215 -8.56 -29.13 -3.70
C GLY A 215 -7.31 -30.01 -3.54
N ASP A 216 -7.45 -31.16 -2.88
CA ASP A 216 -6.33 -32.05 -2.50
C ASP A 216 -5.47 -32.51 -3.70
N ASP A 217 -6.05 -32.67 -4.88
CA ASP A 217 -5.35 -33.09 -6.11
C ASP A 217 -4.90 -31.91 -6.98
N SER A 218 -5.05 -30.67 -6.50
CA SER A 218 -4.70 -29.48 -7.29
C SER A 218 -3.20 -29.43 -7.56
N THR A 219 -2.84 -28.95 -8.75
CA THR A 219 -1.43 -28.68 -9.13
C THR A 219 -1.18 -27.19 -9.38
N THR A 220 -2.16 -26.33 -9.04
CA THR A 220 -2.05 -24.89 -9.21
C THR A 220 -1.00 -24.34 -8.26
N LEU A 221 0.04 -23.71 -8.82
CA LEU A 221 1.11 -23.09 -8.05
C LEU A 221 0.88 -21.60 -7.88
N PHE A 222 1.46 -21.02 -6.82
CA PHE A 222 1.67 -19.58 -6.78
C PHE A 222 2.55 -19.12 -7.95
N VAL A 223 2.15 -18.04 -8.60
CA VAL A 223 2.95 -17.37 -9.63
C VAL A 223 3.79 -16.27 -8.96
N LYS A 224 5.09 -16.24 -9.26
CA LYS A 224 6.04 -15.26 -8.70
C LYS A 224 5.56 -13.82 -8.97
N GLY A 225 5.37 -13.04 -7.91
CA GLY A 225 4.97 -11.63 -7.98
C GLY A 225 3.46 -11.38 -8.14
N HIS A 226 2.66 -12.44 -8.32
CA HIS A 226 1.20 -12.33 -8.33
C HIS A 226 0.63 -12.37 -6.92
N GLY A 227 -0.44 -11.60 -6.68
CA GLY A 227 -1.21 -11.65 -5.44
C GLY A 227 -2.44 -12.55 -5.57
N TYR A 228 -2.83 -13.15 -4.45
CA TYR A 228 -3.99 -14.03 -4.29
C TYR A 228 -4.78 -13.60 -3.06
N HIS A 229 -6.11 -13.54 -3.17
CA HIS A 229 -6.98 -13.21 -2.06
C HIS A 229 -7.57 -14.49 -1.49
N ILE A 230 -7.13 -14.85 -0.28
CA ILE A 230 -7.40 -16.16 0.32
C ILE A 230 -8.19 -15.96 1.60
N ARG A 231 -9.33 -16.64 1.71
CA ARG A 231 -10.09 -16.66 2.96
C ARG A 231 -9.38 -17.50 4.00
N MET A 232 -9.54 -17.13 5.26
CA MET A 232 -9.03 -17.92 6.38
C MET A 232 -9.51 -19.37 6.35
N PRO A 233 -8.68 -20.30 6.87
CA PRO A 233 -9.05 -21.68 7.11
C PRO A 233 -10.45 -21.81 7.72
N ASN A 234 -11.19 -22.83 7.31
CA ASN A 234 -12.56 -23.01 7.78
C ASN A 234 -12.64 -23.38 9.28
N ASN A 235 -11.51 -23.83 9.85
CA ASN A 235 -11.33 -24.11 11.28
C ASN A 235 -10.78 -22.91 12.09
N HIS A 236 -10.51 -21.75 11.47
CA HIS A 236 -10.00 -20.56 12.17
C HIS A 236 -11.00 -20.04 13.21
N PRO A 237 -10.59 -19.40 14.33
CA PRO A 237 -11.50 -18.87 15.32
C PRO A 237 -12.37 -17.72 14.82
N THR A 238 -13.55 -17.52 15.42
CA THR A 238 -14.41 -16.33 15.16
C THR A 238 -13.99 -15.10 15.96
N THR A 239 -12.88 -15.17 16.71
CA THR A 239 -12.27 -14.06 17.44
C THR A 239 -10.95 -13.69 16.79
N PRO A 240 -10.53 -12.40 16.81
CA PRO A 240 -9.28 -11.98 16.17
C PRO A 240 -8.10 -12.83 16.66
N THR A 241 -7.50 -13.60 15.75
CA THR A 241 -6.40 -14.53 16.05
C THR A 241 -5.40 -14.49 14.90
N VAL A 242 -4.10 -14.48 15.23
CA VAL A 242 -3.02 -14.59 14.24
C VAL A 242 -3.05 -15.99 13.62
N TRP A 243 -2.93 -16.06 12.29
CA TRP A 243 -2.72 -17.30 11.56
C TRP A 243 -1.27 -17.37 11.07
N GLU A 244 -0.60 -18.49 11.31
CA GLU A 244 0.76 -18.74 10.83
C GLU A 244 0.69 -19.39 9.44
N GLY A 245 1.11 -18.65 8.41
CA GLY A 245 1.26 -19.16 7.06
C GLY A 245 2.67 -19.70 6.82
N GLU A 246 2.76 -20.81 6.12
CA GLU A 246 4.03 -21.46 5.79
C GLU A 246 4.20 -21.60 4.28
N PHE A 247 5.21 -20.95 3.72
CA PHE A 247 5.60 -21.14 2.32
C PHE A 247 6.78 -22.11 2.23
N TYR A 248 6.59 -23.19 1.48
CA TYR A 248 7.59 -24.23 1.26
C TYR A 248 7.95 -24.37 -0.22
N GLY A 249 9.19 -24.04 -0.57
CA GLY A 249 9.64 -24.09 -1.97
C GLY A 249 11.03 -23.49 -2.17
N LEU A 250 11.43 -23.34 -3.43
CA LEU A 250 12.70 -22.73 -3.81
C LEU A 250 12.66 -21.21 -3.50
N PRO A 251 13.50 -20.65 -2.61
CA PRO A 251 13.46 -19.23 -2.30
C PRO A 251 13.64 -18.37 -3.55
N ASN A 252 12.72 -17.43 -3.76
CA ASN A 252 12.75 -16.58 -4.93
C ASN A 252 13.93 -15.62 -4.87
N ASN A 253 14.75 -15.63 -5.94
CA ASN A 253 15.81 -14.66 -6.18
C ASN A 253 15.67 -13.98 -7.55
N GLY A 254 16.33 -12.84 -7.71
CA GLY A 254 16.43 -12.14 -8.98
C GLY A 254 15.14 -11.48 -9.45
N THR A 255 15.13 -11.07 -10.71
CA THR A 255 14.01 -10.33 -11.29
C THR A 255 12.72 -11.16 -11.31
N ALA A 256 11.59 -10.53 -10.98
CA ALA A 256 10.25 -11.03 -11.27
C ALA A 256 9.54 -10.02 -12.18
N ILE A 257 8.95 -10.52 -13.26
CA ILE A 257 8.25 -9.70 -14.26
C ILE A 257 6.79 -10.09 -14.21
N VAL A 258 5.92 -9.13 -13.87
CA VAL A 258 4.48 -9.34 -13.74
C VAL A 258 3.78 -8.54 -14.84
N PRO A 259 3.21 -9.19 -15.87
CA PRO A 259 2.44 -8.50 -16.89
C PRO A 259 1.25 -7.75 -16.29
N LEU A 260 1.07 -6.49 -16.67
CA LEU A 260 -0.08 -5.69 -16.24
C LEU A 260 -1.15 -5.67 -17.32
N VAL A 261 -2.41 -5.72 -16.90
CA VAL A 261 -3.53 -5.41 -17.79
C VAL A 261 -3.68 -3.89 -17.85
N THR A 262 -3.40 -3.33 -19.02
CA THR A 262 -3.40 -1.89 -19.33
C THR A 262 -4.49 -1.59 -20.35
N ASN A 263 -5.76 -1.59 -19.94
CA ASN A 263 -6.83 -1.13 -20.84
C ASN A 263 -6.86 0.41 -20.91
N ASN A 264 -7.62 0.98 -21.85
CA ASN A 264 -7.73 2.45 -22.00
C ASN A 264 -8.78 3.06 -21.06
N ASP A 265 -9.52 2.23 -20.33
CA ASP A 265 -10.60 2.68 -19.47
C ASP A 265 -10.04 3.00 -18.08
N GLN A 266 -10.26 4.24 -17.65
CA GLN A 266 -9.71 4.71 -16.38
C GLN A 266 -10.32 4.01 -15.17
N ASP A 267 -11.52 3.44 -15.29
CA ASP A 267 -12.21 2.77 -14.20
C ASP A 267 -11.68 1.35 -13.96
N PHE A 268 -10.85 0.84 -14.86
CA PHE A 268 -10.18 -0.45 -14.77
C PHE A 268 -8.66 -0.26 -14.62
N ARG A 269 -7.87 -1.32 -14.89
CA ARG A 269 -6.39 -1.40 -14.77
C ARG A 269 -5.86 -1.71 -13.37
N PHE A 270 -6.71 -2.11 -12.45
CA PHE A 270 -6.28 -2.60 -11.14
C PHE A 270 -5.70 -4.01 -11.28
N ASN A 271 -4.46 -4.21 -10.84
CA ASN A 271 -3.77 -5.49 -10.93
C ASN A 271 -3.35 -5.91 -9.52
N MET A 272 -3.67 -7.14 -9.14
CA MET A 272 -3.27 -7.69 -7.85
C MET A 272 -1.90 -8.36 -7.98
N VAL A 273 -0.93 -7.83 -7.23
CA VAL A 273 0.48 -8.25 -7.22
C VAL A 273 0.90 -8.51 -5.78
N GLY A 274 2.16 -8.87 -5.55
CA GLY A 274 2.68 -8.96 -4.19
C GLY A 274 4.17 -9.17 -4.12
N ASN A 275 4.72 -9.01 -2.91
CA ASN A 275 6.15 -9.15 -2.67
C ASN A 275 6.61 -10.60 -2.95
N PRO A 276 7.43 -10.83 -3.99
CA PRO A 276 7.84 -12.18 -4.39
C PRO A 276 9.04 -12.70 -3.60
N TYR A 277 9.59 -11.95 -2.63
CA TYR A 277 10.86 -12.26 -2.01
C TYR A 277 10.73 -12.69 -0.55
N PRO A 278 11.62 -13.58 -0.07
CA PRO A 278 11.72 -13.96 1.34
C PRO A 278 12.34 -12.84 2.22
N SER A 279 12.15 -11.58 1.84
CA SER A 279 12.53 -10.39 2.59
C SER A 279 11.50 -9.28 2.38
N ALA A 280 11.45 -8.28 3.25
CA ALA A 280 10.75 -7.03 2.98
C ALA A 280 11.29 -6.34 1.71
N ILE A 281 10.47 -5.50 1.07
CA ILE A 281 10.89 -4.60 -0.02
C ILE A 281 10.48 -3.16 0.27
N SER A 282 11.26 -2.18 -0.20
CA SER A 282 10.97 -0.75 -0.07
C SER A 282 9.83 -0.31 -0.99
N ILE A 283 8.83 0.38 -0.42
CA ILE A 283 7.72 1.00 -1.15
C ILE A 283 8.22 2.09 -2.09
N GLU A 284 9.10 2.97 -1.60
CA GLU A 284 9.66 4.08 -2.39
C GLU A 284 10.40 3.56 -3.62
N ARG A 285 11.33 2.61 -3.43
CA ARG A 285 12.07 2.01 -4.55
C ARG A 285 11.16 1.23 -5.49
N PHE A 286 10.11 0.60 -4.97
CA PHE A 286 9.12 -0.11 -5.77
C PHE A 286 8.34 0.84 -6.69
N ILE A 287 7.82 1.94 -6.12
CA ILE A 287 7.10 2.97 -6.87
C ILE A 287 8.02 3.62 -7.90
N GLU A 288 9.23 4.03 -7.52
CA GLU A 288 10.19 4.66 -8.44
C GLU A 288 10.57 3.73 -9.60
N ARG A 289 10.91 2.46 -9.31
CA ARG A 289 11.25 1.47 -10.35
C ARG A 289 10.11 1.26 -11.35
N ASN A 290 8.86 1.41 -10.91
CA ASN A 290 7.67 1.13 -11.71
C ASN A 290 6.89 2.40 -12.11
N ARG A 291 7.44 3.61 -11.91
CA ARG A 291 6.73 4.88 -12.13
C ARG A 291 6.24 5.13 -13.56
N LEU A 292 6.81 4.43 -14.54
CA LEU A 292 6.41 4.51 -15.94
C LEU A 292 5.28 3.55 -16.30
N VAL A 293 4.92 2.62 -15.41
CA VAL A 293 3.95 1.55 -15.69
C VAL A 293 2.77 1.52 -14.71
N ILE A 294 2.91 2.11 -13.52
CA ILE A 294 1.83 2.28 -12.54
C ILE A 294 1.64 3.74 -12.13
N THR A 295 0.43 4.09 -11.68
CA THR A 295 0.10 5.43 -11.18
C THR A 295 0.73 5.72 -9.81
N GLY A 296 1.19 4.68 -9.11
CA GLY A 296 2.04 4.79 -7.92
C GLY A 296 1.32 4.68 -6.58
N GLU A 297 -0.01 4.55 -6.57
CA GLU A 297 -0.76 4.13 -5.39
C GLU A 297 -0.74 2.63 -5.21
N LEU A 298 -0.62 2.21 -3.95
CA LEU A 298 -0.72 0.84 -3.52
C LEU A 298 -1.93 0.68 -2.59
N TRP A 299 -2.81 -0.27 -2.90
CA TRP A 299 -3.96 -0.59 -2.03
C TRP A 299 -3.77 -1.93 -1.34
N PHE A 300 -3.82 -1.86 -0.03
CA PHE A 300 -3.51 -2.95 0.86
C PHE A 300 -4.78 -3.39 1.59
N TRP A 301 -5.15 -4.67 1.46
CA TRP A 301 -6.37 -5.20 2.07
C TRP A 301 -6.28 -5.25 3.59
N ARG A 302 -7.21 -4.61 4.27
CA ARG A 302 -7.25 -4.51 5.74
C ARG A 302 -8.58 -4.94 6.35
N LYS A 303 -9.56 -5.30 5.51
CA LYS A 303 -10.94 -5.56 5.92
C LYS A 303 -11.04 -6.85 6.73
N THR A 304 -11.51 -6.75 7.97
CA THR A 304 -12.29 -7.82 8.60
C THR A 304 -13.69 -7.83 7.99
N ASN A 305 -14.43 -8.94 7.99
CA ASN A 305 -15.72 -9.13 7.32
C ASN A 305 -16.86 -8.26 7.87
N ASP A 306 -16.71 -6.94 7.76
CA ASP A 306 -17.58 -5.87 8.22
C ASP A 306 -17.87 -4.94 7.03
N PRO A 307 -19.08 -5.00 6.46
CA PRO A 307 -19.43 -4.22 5.26
C PRO A 307 -19.40 -2.70 5.50
N LEU A 308 -19.44 -2.24 6.75
CA LEU A 308 -19.48 -0.81 7.09
C LEU A 308 -18.10 -0.14 7.01
N LYS A 309 -17.02 -0.95 6.99
CA LYS A 309 -15.64 -0.48 6.96
C LYS A 309 -15.06 -0.52 5.55
N SER A 310 -14.30 0.52 5.21
CA SER A 310 -13.49 0.56 3.98
C SER A 310 -12.46 -0.56 3.99
N SER A 311 -12.23 -1.15 2.82
CA SER A 311 -11.51 -2.41 2.68
C SER A 311 -10.02 -2.25 2.54
N TYR A 312 -9.56 -1.06 2.14
CA TYR A 312 -8.20 -0.80 1.74
C TYR A 312 -7.55 0.30 2.57
N CYS A 313 -6.26 0.14 2.84
CA CYS A 313 -5.38 1.27 3.12
C CYS A 313 -4.72 1.68 1.80
N THR A 314 -4.71 2.98 1.51
CA THR A 314 -3.96 3.55 0.39
C THR A 314 -2.58 3.97 0.87
N ILE A 315 -1.55 3.68 0.09
CA ILE A 315 -0.16 4.11 0.35
C ILE A 315 0.45 4.69 -0.92
N THR A 316 1.22 5.77 -0.76
CA THR A 316 2.06 6.39 -1.79
C THR A 316 3.40 6.82 -1.18
N ASN A 317 4.28 7.48 -1.93
CA ASN A 317 5.49 8.11 -1.38
C ASN A 317 5.17 9.29 -0.44
N ALA A 318 3.93 9.82 -0.46
CA ALA A 318 3.50 10.90 0.41
C ALA A 318 3.06 10.42 1.80
N GLY A 319 2.77 9.12 1.96
CA GLY A 319 2.34 8.53 3.22
C GLY A 319 1.26 7.47 3.03
N TYR A 320 0.40 7.33 4.03
CA TYR A 320 -0.70 6.36 4.03
C TYR A 320 -2.01 7.04 4.43
N ALA A 321 -3.14 6.52 3.95
CA ALA A 321 -4.47 6.97 4.36
C ALA A 321 -5.44 5.79 4.39
N GLY A 322 -6.42 5.89 5.30
CA GLY A 322 -7.42 4.84 5.51
C GLY A 322 -7.13 4.02 6.77
N ASN A 323 -6.56 4.60 7.83
CA ASN A 323 -6.49 3.93 9.13
C ASN A 323 -7.83 3.90 9.86
N VAL A 324 -8.05 2.93 10.75
CA VAL A 324 -9.36 2.73 11.40
C VAL A 324 -9.63 3.79 12.47
N ASP A 325 -10.92 3.96 12.68
CA ASP A 325 -11.60 4.47 13.86
C ASP A 325 -10.95 4.07 15.20
N LEU A 326 -10.92 5.02 16.12
CA LEU A 326 -10.21 5.08 17.41
C LEU A 326 -10.72 4.07 18.48
N ILE A 327 -11.43 3.01 18.07
CA ILE A 327 -12.05 2.03 18.98
C ILE A 327 -11.16 0.79 19.13
N ASP A 328 -10.45 0.40 18.07
CA ASP A 328 -9.33 -0.54 18.17
C ASP A 328 -8.04 0.29 17.99
N SER A 329 -7.11 0.18 18.92
CA SER A 329 -5.88 0.98 19.01
C SER A 329 -4.88 0.75 17.86
N GLU A 330 -5.34 0.39 16.66
CA GLU A 330 -4.54 -0.13 15.57
C GLU A 330 -4.32 0.91 14.46
N SER A 331 -3.08 1.41 14.37
CA SER A 331 -2.60 2.22 13.25
C SER A 331 -1.79 1.33 12.29
N TYR A 332 -2.17 1.30 11.02
CA TYR A 332 -1.38 0.77 9.91
C TYR A 332 -0.41 1.85 9.44
N ASP A 333 0.86 1.64 9.75
CA ASP A 333 1.96 2.34 9.11
C ASP A 333 2.81 1.25 8.43
N PRO A 334 2.91 1.21 7.09
CA PRO A 334 3.81 0.27 6.42
C PRO A 334 5.27 0.49 6.79
N GLN A 335 5.62 1.64 7.39
CA GLN A 335 6.99 2.07 7.69
C GLN A 335 7.90 1.98 6.45
N GLY A 336 7.33 2.32 5.29
CA GLY A 336 8.02 2.34 4.01
C GLY A 336 8.32 0.98 3.39
N ILE A 337 7.80 -0.13 3.93
CA ILE A 337 8.06 -1.48 3.42
C ILE A 337 6.80 -2.25 3.03
N ILE A 338 6.96 -3.19 2.10
CA ILE A 338 6.00 -4.25 1.77
C ILE A 338 6.57 -5.55 2.33
N ASN A 339 5.85 -6.17 3.24
CA ASN A 339 6.33 -7.36 3.93
C ASN A 339 6.39 -8.58 3.02
N THR A 340 7.24 -9.53 3.38
CA THR A 340 7.35 -10.80 2.66
C THR A 340 5.99 -11.47 2.58
N GLY A 341 5.63 -11.92 1.37
CA GLY A 341 4.38 -12.61 1.11
C GLY A 341 3.13 -11.74 1.17
N GLN A 342 3.27 -10.42 1.35
CA GLN A 342 2.15 -9.50 1.34
C GLN A 342 1.70 -9.20 -0.10
N GLY A 343 0.41 -9.42 -0.37
CA GLY A 343 -0.24 -9.00 -1.61
C GLY A 343 -0.86 -7.61 -1.50
N PHE A 344 -0.97 -6.92 -2.64
CA PHE A 344 -1.55 -5.58 -2.76
C PHE A 344 -2.06 -5.35 -4.18
N ILE A 345 -2.87 -4.32 -4.37
CA ILE A 345 -3.35 -3.88 -5.68
C ILE A 345 -2.54 -2.66 -6.12
N VAL A 346 -2.19 -2.62 -7.40
CA VAL A 346 -1.66 -1.44 -8.10
C VAL A 346 -2.58 -1.07 -9.24
N LYS A 347 -2.47 0.16 -9.73
CA LYS A 347 -3.17 0.58 -10.94
C LYS A 347 -2.17 0.89 -12.05
N ALA A 348 -2.36 0.26 -13.21
CA ALA A 348 -1.47 0.46 -14.35
C ALA A 348 -1.75 1.79 -15.06
N ILE A 349 -0.71 2.40 -15.63
CA ILE A 349 -0.86 3.54 -16.54
C ILE A 349 -1.53 3.06 -17.84
N SER A 350 -2.34 3.92 -18.45
CA SER A 350 -3.06 3.62 -19.69
C SER A 350 -2.06 3.53 -20.84
N GLY A 351 -2.21 2.56 -21.72
CA GLY A 351 -1.36 2.44 -22.90
C GLY A 351 -1.04 1.00 -23.28
N ALA A 352 0.07 0.84 -24.01
CA ALA A 352 0.53 -0.47 -24.46
C ALA A 352 0.80 -1.41 -23.26
N PRO A 353 0.68 -2.74 -23.46
CA PRO A 353 1.01 -3.72 -22.44
C PRO A 353 2.40 -3.46 -21.87
N VAL A 354 2.45 -3.30 -20.55
CA VAL A 354 3.68 -3.10 -19.78
C VAL A 354 3.77 -4.16 -18.69
N SER A 355 4.98 -4.37 -18.19
CA SER A 355 5.21 -5.28 -17.06
C SER A 355 5.74 -4.51 -15.88
N LEU A 356 5.26 -4.91 -14.70
CA LEU A 356 5.77 -4.49 -13.41
C LEU A 356 6.98 -5.34 -13.05
N ILE A 357 8.01 -4.70 -12.51
CA ILE A 357 9.31 -5.32 -12.23
C ILE A 357 9.57 -5.31 -10.73
N PHE A 358 9.84 -6.50 -10.20
CA PHE A 358 10.54 -6.68 -8.93
C PHE A 358 11.98 -7.11 -9.21
N ASN A 359 12.94 -6.61 -8.43
CA ASN A 359 14.31 -7.13 -8.42
C ASN A 359 14.94 -6.98 -7.03
N ASN A 360 16.17 -7.47 -6.88
CA ASN A 360 16.84 -7.50 -5.58
C ASN A 360 17.16 -6.11 -5.01
N SER A 361 17.26 -5.05 -5.82
CA SER A 361 17.50 -3.69 -5.29
C SER A 361 16.31 -3.15 -4.50
N LEU A 362 15.13 -3.77 -4.64
CA LEU A 362 13.96 -3.44 -3.84
C LEU A 362 14.03 -4.00 -2.42
N ARG A 363 14.84 -5.02 -2.16
CA ARG A 363 14.87 -5.72 -0.87
C ARG A 363 15.43 -4.83 0.24
N GLU A 364 14.87 -4.99 1.43
CA GLU A 364 15.27 -4.29 2.64
C GLU A 364 15.59 -5.29 3.76
N ALA A 365 16.67 -5.02 4.49
CA ALA A 365 16.98 -5.67 5.76
C ALA A 365 16.17 -4.96 6.87
N ASN A 366 14.85 -5.09 6.78
CA ASN A 366 13.91 -4.46 7.70
C ASN A 366 12.96 -5.53 8.29
N ASN A 367 13.00 -5.68 9.60
CA ASN A 367 12.24 -6.68 10.35
C ASN A 367 10.94 -6.13 10.94
N ASN A 368 10.52 -4.93 10.54
CA ASN A 368 9.28 -4.33 11.04
C ASN A 368 8.10 -5.25 10.70
N ASP A 369 7.44 -5.76 11.74
CA ASP A 369 6.36 -6.76 11.71
C ASP A 369 5.02 -6.20 11.19
N ASN A 370 5.05 -5.32 10.20
CA ASN A 370 3.85 -4.62 9.76
C ASN A 370 3.05 -5.43 8.74
N PHE A 371 2.90 -6.75 8.92
CA PHE A 371 1.92 -7.52 8.15
C PHE A 371 0.52 -7.19 8.68
N PHE A 372 0.06 -5.99 8.37
CA PHE A 372 -1.16 -5.38 8.90
C PHE A 372 -1.28 -5.48 10.45
N ARG A 373 -1.02 -4.34 11.13
CA ARG A 373 -1.05 -4.13 12.62
C ARG A 373 0.30 -4.56 13.27
N MET A 374 1.01 -3.83 14.15
CA MET A 374 0.83 -2.53 14.85
C MET A 374 2.13 -2.09 15.59
N SER A 375 2.41 -0.76 15.66
CA SER A 375 2.79 0.07 16.85
C SER A 375 3.83 1.18 16.58
N ASN A 376 3.64 2.31 17.29
CA ASN A 376 4.15 3.66 16.98
C ASN A 376 5.61 3.90 17.37
N THR A 377 6.48 4.04 16.37
CA THR A 377 7.65 4.93 16.48
C THR A 377 7.89 5.61 15.14
N GLU A 378 7.42 6.86 15.01
CA GLU A 378 7.72 7.68 13.84
C GLU A 378 9.03 8.45 14.04
N THR A 379 9.99 8.21 13.14
CA THR A 379 10.98 9.22 12.76
C THR A 379 10.52 9.83 11.45
N SER A 380 9.87 11.00 11.50
CA SER A 380 9.40 11.68 10.29
C SER A 380 10.57 12.04 9.38
N PRO A 381 10.52 11.73 8.07
CA PRO A 381 11.50 12.21 7.11
C PRO A 381 11.51 13.75 7.09
N THR A 382 12.69 14.36 7.06
CA THR A 382 12.92 15.82 7.22
C THR A 382 12.33 16.74 6.13
N HIS A 383 11.46 16.23 5.26
CA HIS A 383 10.86 16.95 4.13
C HIS A 383 9.35 16.71 3.96
N MET A 384 8.69 16.07 4.94
CA MET A 384 7.24 15.87 4.92
C MET A 384 6.57 16.85 5.88
N ASN A 385 5.44 17.40 5.44
CA ASN A 385 4.59 18.25 6.27
C ASN A 385 3.16 17.77 6.08
N ARG A 386 2.68 16.97 7.01
CA ARG A 386 1.48 16.15 6.84
C ARG A 386 0.42 16.56 7.83
N PHE A 387 -0.83 16.40 7.42
CA PHE A 387 -1.95 16.29 8.34
C PHE A 387 -2.99 15.32 7.80
N TRP A 388 -3.65 14.61 8.72
CA TRP A 388 -4.71 13.66 8.41
C TRP A 388 -6.02 14.18 8.96
N LEU A 389 -7.05 14.17 8.11
CA LEU A 389 -8.41 14.47 8.52
C LEU A 389 -9.25 13.21 8.45
N ASN A 390 -10.09 13.01 9.47
CA ASN A 390 -11.05 11.93 9.52
C ASN A 390 -12.46 12.51 9.49
N ILE A 391 -13.38 11.84 8.78
CA ILE A 391 -14.82 12.06 8.90
C ILE A 391 -15.42 10.89 9.68
N LYS A 392 -16.35 11.19 10.60
CA LYS A 392 -17.07 10.19 11.38
C LYS A 392 -18.57 10.47 11.39
N LYS A 393 -19.37 9.40 11.33
CA LYS A 393 -20.78 9.42 11.74
C LYS A 393 -20.88 8.89 13.17
N GLU A 394 -21.78 9.42 14.00
CA GLU A 394 -22.04 8.89 15.36
C GLU A 394 -22.08 7.35 15.37
N GLY A 395 -21.03 6.72 15.90
CA GLY A 395 -21.02 5.32 16.31
C GLY A 395 -20.56 4.22 15.34
N SER A 396 -20.17 4.47 14.08
CA SER A 396 -19.72 3.33 13.22
C SER A 396 -18.89 3.62 11.96
N ALA A 397 -19.17 4.71 11.22
CA ALA A 397 -18.62 4.88 9.89
C ALA A 397 -17.53 5.95 9.84
N TYR A 398 -16.45 5.64 9.11
CA TYR A 398 -15.20 6.38 9.12
C TYR A 398 -14.59 6.51 7.72
N GLY A 399 -14.06 7.69 7.39
CA GLY A 399 -13.18 7.92 6.24
C GLY A 399 -11.99 8.81 6.62
N GLN A 400 -10.85 8.65 5.95
CA GLN A 400 -9.63 9.43 6.22
C GLN A 400 -9.01 9.94 4.92
N VAL A 401 -8.44 11.14 5.00
CA VAL A 401 -7.62 11.75 3.94
C VAL A 401 -6.32 12.28 4.52
N LEU A 402 -5.23 12.18 3.76
CA LEU A 402 -3.92 12.76 4.03
C LEU A 402 -3.64 13.91 3.06
N VAL A 403 -3.18 15.05 3.59
CA VAL A 403 -2.56 16.12 2.80
C VAL A 403 -1.10 16.25 3.23
N ASN A 404 -0.17 16.25 2.27
CA ASN A 404 1.27 16.36 2.52
C ASN A 404 1.91 17.45 1.65
N TYR A 405 2.47 18.49 2.27
CA TYR A 405 3.35 19.44 1.59
C TYR A 405 4.77 18.91 1.56
N MET A 406 5.24 18.51 0.37
CA MET A 406 6.52 17.83 0.21
C MET A 406 7.27 18.24 -1.06
N THR A 407 8.58 18.01 -1.06
CA THR A 407 9.42 18.22 -2.24
C THR A 407 9.01 17.27 -3.37
N GLY A 408 8.92 17.82 -4.59
CA GLY A 408 8.54 17.04 -5.78
C GLY A 408 7.04 16.97 -6.05
N ALA A 409 6.20 17.41 -5.12
CA ALA A 409 4.77 17.57 -5.34
C ALA A 409 4.43 18.89 -6.05
N THR A 410 3.36 18.87 -6.82
CA THR A 410 2.69 20.01 -7.44
C THR A 410 1.31 20.19 -6.81
N ASN A 411 0.49 21.10 -7.36
CA ASN A 411 -0.91 21.23 -6.98
C ASN A 411 -1.86 20.49 -7.95
N GLU A 412 -1.29 19.85 -8.99
CA GLU A 412 -2.00 19.00 -9.95
C GLU A 412 -1.95 17.53 -9.49
N ILE A 413 -2.01 16.57 -10.41
CA ILE A 413 -1.88 15.13 -10.12
C ILE A 413 -0.46 14.65 -10.38
N ASP A 414 0.19 14.15 -9.33
CA ASP A 414 1.53 13.62 -9.30
C ASP A 414 1.51 12.10 -9.04
N HIS A 415 1.84 11.31 -10.07
CA HIS A 415 1.97 9.86 -9.94
C HIS A 415 3.05 9.48 -8.92
N GLY A 416 2.72 8.53 -8.04
CA GLY A 416 3.59 8.10 -6.93
C GLY A 416 3.50 8.95 -5.68
N ILE A 417 2.88 10.13 -5.74
CA ILE A 417 2.68 11.04 -4.59
C ILE A 417 1.20 11.08 -4.22
N ASP A 418 0.34 11.43 -5.17
CA ASP A 418 -1.10 11.43 -4.97
C ASP A 418 -1.64 10.02 -4.99
N GLY A 419 -2.74 9.81 -4.26
CA GLY A 419 -3.43 8.54 -4.32
C GLY A 419 -4.93 8.59 -4.26
N ARG A 420 -5.54 7.94 -5.25
CA ARG A 420 -7.00 7.85 -5.40
C ARG A 420 -7.66 7.12 -4.22
N THR A 421 -8.82 7.62 -3.83
CA THR A 421 -9.69 6.92 -2.88
C THR A 421 -10.44 5.78 -3.57
N MET A 422 -10.62 4.67 -2.87
CA MET A 422 -11.52 3.58 -3.31
C MET A 422 -12.99 3.89 -3.01
N GLY A 423 -13.27 4.86 -2.12
CA GLY A 423 -14.63 5.30 -1.79
C GLY A 423 -15.58 4.20 -1.34
N ASP A 424 -15.05 3.12 -0.74
CA ASP A 424 -15.74 1.84 -0.53
C ASP A 424 -16.35 1.69 0.88
N GLY A 425 -16.32 2.74 1.69
CA GLY A 425 -16.98 2.81 2.99
C GLY A 425 -18.37 3.48 2.95
N GLU A 426 -19.12 3.40 4.06
CA GLU A 426 -20.39 4.11 4.21
C GLU A 426 -20.23 5.64 4.19
N VAL A 427 -19.05 6.10 4.57
CA VAL A 427 -18.66 7.50 4.62
C VAL A 427 -17.27 7.60 4.00
N SER A 428 -17.01 8.66 3.25
CA SER A 428 -15.70 8.92 2.67
C SER A 428 -15.38 10.40 2.77
N LEU A 429 -14.13 10.71 3.11
CA LEU A 429 -13.53 12.04 3.04
C LEU A 429 -12.39 11.95 2.03
N TYR A 430 -12.27 12.96 1.16
CA TYR A 430 -11.24 13.00 0.14
C TYR A 430 -10.93 14.45 -0.20
N THR A 431 -9.76 14.68 -0.77
CA THR A 431 -9.45 15.95 -1.41
C THR A 431 -9.68 15.84 -2.92
N ILE A 432 -9.71 16.99 -3.60
CA ILE A 432 -9.97 17.06 -5.03
C ILE A 432 -8.84 17.82 -5.74
N ALA A 433 -8.26 17.20 -6.76
CA ALA A 433 -7.32 17.84 -7.68
C ALA A 433 -7.56 17.33 -9.10
N ALA A 434 -7.58 18.23 -10.09
CA ALA A 434 -7.87 17.92 -11.49
C ALA A 434 -9.06 16.93 -11.67
N GLU A 435 -10.17 17.20 -10.96
CA GLU A 435 -11.41 16.38 -10.94
C GLU A 435 -11.26 14.96 -10.33
N GLN A 436 -10.09 14.59 -9.79
CA GLN A 436 -9.86 13.31 -9.14
C GLN A 436 -10.09 13.39 -7.63
N LYS A 437 -10.71 12.35 -7.07
CA LYS A 437 -10.94 12.19 -5.63
C LYS A 437 -9.76 11.43 -5.01
N LEU A 438 -9.08 12.07 -4.07
CA LEU A 438 -7.82 11.58 -3.51
C LEU A 438 -7.97 11.24 -2.01
N ALA A 439 -7.47 10.06 -1.63
CA ALA A 439 -7.25 9.70 -0.23
C ALA A 439 -5.91 10.25 0.29
N ILE A 440 -4.95 10.48 -0.60
CA ILE A 440 -3.66 11.10 -0.30
C ILE A 440 -3.41 12.17 -1.34
N GLN A 441 -3.11 13.40 -0.92
CA GLN A 441 -2.74 14.47 -1.83
C GLN A 441 -1.40 15.10 -1.43
N GLY A 442 -0.47 15.14 -2.38
CA GLY A 442 0.72 15.96 -2.34
C GLY A 442 0.39 17.42 -2.65
N ARG A 443 1.08 18.34 -1.98
CA ARG A 443 1.02 19.77 -2.23
C ARG A 443 2.42 20.34 -2.37
N GLN A 444 2.56 21.33 -3.25
CA GLN A 444 3.87 21.89 -3.56
C GLN A 444 4.52 22.59 -2.35
N LEU A 445 5.84 22.48 -2.24
CA LEU A 445 6.66 23.36 -1.40
C LEU A 445 7.26 24.51 -2.22
N PRO A 446 7.52 25.68 -1.61
CA PRO A 446 7.33 26.01 -0.19
C PRO A 446 5.85 26.19 0.21
N PHE A 447 5.52 25.83 1.45
CA PHE A 447 4.18 26.06 2.01
C PHE A 447 3.83 27.55 2.04
N ILE A 448 2.61 27.88 1.63
CA ILE A 448 2.04 29.23 1.74
C ILE A 448 0.71 29.15 2.48
N ASN A 449 0.50 30.03 3.46
CA ASN A 449 -0.71 30.02 4.28
C ASN A 449 -1.96 30.59 3.57
N SER A 450 -1.80 31.12 2.36
CA SER A 450 -2.91 31.51 1.47
C SER A 450 -3.43 30.34 0.64
N ASP A 451 -2.81 29.16 0.74
CA ASP A 451 -3.26 27.97 0.02
C ASP A 451 -4.62 27.48 0.54
N ALA A 452 -5.36 26.81 -0.34
CA ALA A 452 -6.64 26.19 -0.05
C ALA A 452 -6.70 24.80 -0.70
N VAL A 453 -7.21 23.83 0.05
CA VAL A 453 -7.36 22.44 -0.43
C VAL A 453 -8.84 22.11 -0.46
N ALA A 454 -9.37 21.81 -1.65
CA ALA A 454 -10.76 21.40 -1.81
C ALA A 454 -10.98 20.04 -1.14
N VAL A 455 -12.01 19.95 -0.29
CA VAL A 455 -12.36 18.74 0.45
C VAL A 455 -13.80 18.35 0.15
N GLY A 456 -13.96 17.14 -0.38
CA GLY A 456 -15.26 16.54 -0.61
C GLY A 456 -15.54 15.40 0.35
N PHE A 457 -16.81 15.08 0.53
CA PHE A 457 -17.23 13.91 1.28
C PHE A 457 -18.46 13.22 0.68
N LYS A 458 -18.60 11.94 0.98
CA LYS A 458 -19.77 11.12 0.66
C LYS A 458 -20.37 10.59 1.96
N ALA A 459 -21.69 10.67 2.07
CA ALA A 459 -22.48 10.13 3.17
C ALA A 459 -23.60 9.25 2.61
N ASN A 460 -23.61 7.95 2.94
CA ASN A 460 -24.67 7.01 2.51
C ASN A 460 -25.98 7.15 3.31
N ALA A 461 -26.03 8.03 4.31
CA ALA A 461 -27.23 8.28 5.08
C ALA A 461 -27.16 9.68 5.70
N ALA A 462 -28.30 10.36 5.79
CA ALA A 462 -28.39 11.63 6.48
C ALA A 462 -28.07 11.49 7.98
N GLY A 463 -27.64 12.58 8.61
CA GLY A 463 -27.35 12.63 10.05
C GLY A 463 -26.29 13.66 10.42
N THR A 464 -25.82 13.55 11.67
CA THR A 464 -24.72 14.33 12.22
C THR A 464 -23.39 13.63 11.99
N TYR A 465 -22.42 14.41 11.54
CA TYR A 465 -21.07 14.00 11.20
C TYR A 465 -20.06 14.93 11.87
N SER A 466 -18.84 14.44 12.06
CA SER A 466 -17.72 15.26 12.51
C SER A 466 -16.51 15.11 11.58
N ILE A 467 -15.82 16.22 11.31
CA ILE A 467 -14.45 16.20 10.80
C ILE A 467 -13.51 16.41 11.99
N VAL A 468 -12.45 15.60 12.09
CA VAL A 468 -11.45 15.67 13.16
C VAL A 468 -10.03 15.60 12.58
N LEU A 469 -9.10 16.30 13.23
CA LEU A 469 -7.68 16.17 12.97
C LEU A 469 -7.12 14.96 13.70
N ASP A 470 -6.52 14.03 12.97
CA ASP A 470 -5.98 12.78 13.53
C ASP A 470 -4.51 12.93 13.95
N LYS A 471 -3.67 13.25 12.97
CA LYS A 471 -2.23 13.40 13.11
C LYS A 471 -1.76 14.61 12.32
N PHE A 472 -0.65 15.18 12.73
CA PHE A 472 0.04 16.23 11.96
C PHE A 472 1.51 16.31 12.36
N ASP A 473 2.35 16.81 11.45
CA ASP A 473 3.76 17.05 11.67
C ASP A 473 4.27 18.27 10.86
N GLY A 474 5.57 18.54 10.91
CA GLY A 474 6.21 19.60 10.13
C GLY A 474 5.66 21.00 10.46
N VAL A 475 5.40 21.82 9.43
CA VAL A 475 4.86 23.18 9.59
C VAL A 475 3.52 23.21 10.34
N PHE A 476 2.76 22.12 10.29
CA PHE A 476 1.47 22.00 10.97
C PHE A 476 1.61 21.82 12.48
N THR A 477 2.81 21.80 13.04
CA THR A 477 2.98 21.99 14.48
C THR A 477 2.62 23.41 14.92
N GLY A 478 3.04 24.43 14.17
CA GLY A 478 2.76 25.84 14.44
C GLY A 478 1.62 26.46 13.62
N GLN A 479 1.32 25.92 12.45
CA GLN A 479 0.31 26.45 11.54
C GLN A 479 -1.11 26.00 11.95
N ALA A 480 -2.06 26.92 12.06
CA ALA A 480 -3.47 26.60 12.26
C ALA A 480 -4.09 25.96 10.99
N ILE A 481 -5.06 25.08 11.18
CA ILE A 481 -5.77 24.38 10.10
C ILE A 481 -7.27 24.62 10.33
N TYR A 482 -7.96 25.15 9.33
CA TYR A 482 -9.39 25.44 9.41
C TYR A 482 -10.17 24.62 8.39
N ILE A 483 -11.34 24.13 8.78
CA ILE A 483 -12.39 23.73 7.86
C ILE A 483 -13.27 24.94 7.57
N LYS A 484 -13.22 25.42 6.33
CA LYS A 484 -14.14 26.42 5.81
C LYS A 484 -15.39 25.70 5.30
N ASP A 485 -16.52 25.93 5.94
CA ASP A 485 -17.82 25.43 5.48
C ASP A 485 -18.46 26.47 4.56
N ASN A 486 -18.41 26.22 3.25
CA ASN A 486 -18.98 27.10 2.22
C ASN A 486 -20.50 27.16 2.28
N LEU A 487 -21.16 26.18 2.91
CA LEU A 487 -22.60 26.22 3.13
C LEU A 487 -22.95 27.23 4.22
N LEU A 488 -22.19 27.24 5.31
CA LEU A 488 -22.48 28.07 6.49
C LEU A 488 -21.71 29.40 6.52
N GLY A 489 -20.69 29.55 5.67
CA GLY A 489 -19.77 30.69 5.67
C GLY A 489 -18.86 30.74 6.91
N THR A 490 -18.64 29.61 7.58
CA THR A 490 -17.88 29.55 8.85
C THR A 490 -16.47 28.99 8.66
N TYR A 491 -15.55 29.39 9.55
CA TYR A 491 -14.17 28.89 9.61
C TYR A 491 -13.96 28.21 10.96
N ASN A 492 -13.67 26.91 10.95
CA ASN A 492 -13.61 26.10 12.17
C ASN A 492 -12.18 25.59 12.37
N ASN A 493 -11.51 26.03 13.44
CA ASN A 493 -10.14 25.60 13.73
C ASN A 493 -10.13 24.14 14.21
N ILE A 494 -9.71 23.23 13.35
CA ILE A 494 -9.81 21.78 13.60
C ILE A 494 -8.78 21.28 14.62
N LYS A 495 -7.83 22.14 15.02
CA LYS A 495 -6.92 21.89 16.14
C LYS A 495 -7.53 22.13 17.51
N GLU A 496 -8.61 22.93 17.58
CA GLU A 496 -9.29 23.24 18.84
C GLU A 496 -10.37 22.22 19.20
N GLY A 497 -10.81 21.41 18.23
CA GLY A 497 -11.78 20.35 18.43
C GLY A 497 -12.36 19.83 17.12
N ALA A 498 -13.24 18.84 17.22
CA ALA A 498 -14.01 18.33 16.10
C ALA A 498 -14.94 19.41 15.52
N TYR A 499 -15.07 19.46 14.19
CA TYR A 499 -16.11 20.24 13.54
C TYR A 499 -17.33 19.36 13.29
N GLU A 500 -18.41 19.58 14.03
CA GLU A 500 -19.67 18.87 13.87
C GLU A 500 -20.58 19.57 12.86
N PHE A 501 -21.21 18.77 12.01
CA PHE A 501 -22.13 19.26 10.99
C PHE A 501 -23.21 18.25 10.64
N ILE A 502 -24.32 18.75 10.14
CA ILE A 502 -25.45 17.94 9.67
C ILE A 502 -25.43 17.88 8.15
N THR A 503 -25.81 16.74 7.58
CA THR A 503 -25.88 16.53 6.13
C THR A 503 -27.01 15.59 5.73
N GLU A 504 -27.50 15.74 4.50
CA GLU A 504 -28.33 14.73 3.83
C GLU A 504 -27.47 13.58 3.27
N GLU A 505 -28.11 12.49 2.87
CA GLU A 505 -27.47 11.44 2.07
C GLU A 505 -27.03 12.04 0.72
N GLY A 506 -25.79 11.81 0.33
CA GLY A 506 -25.27 12.34 -0.93
C GLY A 506 -23.76 12.42 -1.00
N THR A 507 -23.30 13.10 -2.05
CA THR A 507 -21.90 13.43 -2.31
C THR A 507 -21.79 14.94 -2.45
N PHE A 508 -20.88 15.54 -1.68
CA PHE A 508 -20.74 16.99 -1.57
C PHE A 508 -19.28 17.35 -1.84
N ASP A 509 -19.00 17.84 -3.05
CA ASP A 509 -17.63 18.11 -3.51
C ASP A 509 -17.20 19.57 -3.27
N ASP A 510 -18.15 20.48 -3.01
CA ASP A 510 -17.90 21.93 -2.90
C ASP A 510 -18.13 22.51 -1.50
N ARG A 511 -18.56 21.70 -0.53
CA ARG A 511 -18.96 22.20 0.80
C ARG A 511 -17.76 22.62 1.65
N PHE A 512 -16.65 21.89 1.58
CA PHE A 512 -15.52 22.11 2.48
C PHE A 512 -14.24 22.47 1.75
N GLU A 513 -13.48 23.36 2.36
CA GLU A 513 -12.09 23.62 2.02
C GLU A 513 -11.24 23.59 3.29
N VAL A 514 -10.03 23.06 3.20
CA VAL A 514 -9.00 23.29 4.22
C VAL A 514 -8.28 24.59 3.88
N VAL A 515 -8.23 25.51 4.83
CA VAL A 515 -7.54 26.80 4.72
C VAL A 515 -6.68 27.05 5.96
N TYR A 516 -5.67 27.93 5.84
CA TYR A 516 -4.66 28.14 6.88
C TYR A 516 -4.70 29.53 7.54
N VAL A 517 -5.66 30.37 7.13
CA VAL A 517 -5.90 31.69 7.70
C VAL A 517 -7.39 31.87 7.94
N ASN A 518 -7.74 32.50 9.06
CA ASN A 518 -9.11 32.91 9.34
C ASN A 518 -9.38 34.24 8.61
N GLN A 519 -10.23 34.22 7.57
CA GLN A 519 -10.63 35.44 6.84
C GLN A 519 -11.97 36.00 7.34
N ALA A 520 -12.20 36.03 8.65
CA ALA A 520 -13.40 36.61 9.26
C ALA A 520 -13.48 38.17 9.21
N LEU A 521 -12.99 38.80 8.13
CA LEU A 521 -13.09 40.24 7.90
C LEU A 521 -13.70 40.53 6.53
N GLY A 522 -15.00 40.21 6.41
CA GLY A 522 -15.86 40.66 5.32
C GLY A 522 -17.31 40.67 5.79
N THR A 523 -17.85 41.85 6.06
CA THR A 523 -19.28 42.05 6.27
C THR A 523 -20.00 41.81 4.94
N ASN A 524 -20.39 40.56 4.67
CA ASN A 524 -21.38 40.28 3.63
C ASN A 524 -22.74 40.12 4.30
N ASP A 525 -23.62 41.06 3.98
CA ASP A 525 -25.01 41.09 4.42
C ASP A 525 -25.71 39.76 4.18
N ASN A 526 -26.41 39.31 5.22
CA ASN A 526 -27.23 38.10 5.25
C ASN A 526 -28.28 38.11 4.13
N VAL A 527 -28.12 37.21 3.16
CA VAL A 527 -29.21 36.70 2.32
C VAL A 527 -29.12 35.19 2.40
N ILE A 528 -30.18 34.51 2.84
CA ILE A 528 -30.24 33.05 2.77
C ILE A 528 -30.03 32.62 1.34
N VAL A 529 -28.96 31.85 1.11
CA VAL A 529 -28.92 30.95 -0.03
C VAL A 529 -29.84 29.79 0.34
N ALA A 530 -30.81 29.49 -0.52
CA ALA A 530 -31.80 28.44 -0.28
C ALA A 530 -31.19 27.07 0.08
N ASN A 531 -29.88 26.87 -0.03
CA ASN A 531 -29.12 25.65 0.31
C ASN A 531 -28.80 25.50 1.81
N GLU A 532 -28.81 26.56 2.63
CA GLU A 532 -28.40 26.53 4.05
C GLU A 532 -29.31 25.68 4.97
N VAL A 533 -30.57 25.48 4.60
CA VAL A 533 -31.53 24.70 5.38
C VAL A 533 -31.48 23.23 4.97
N ILE A 534 -31.14 22.37 5.91
CA ILE A 534 -31.06 20.91 5.75
C ILE A 534 -32.26 20.29 6.47
N VAL A 535 -32.99 19.41 5.77
CA VAL A 535 -34.14 18.71 6.36
C VAL A 535 -34.08 17.24 6.02
N PHE A 536 -33.96 16.39 7.03
CA PHE A 536 -33.82 14.95 6.83
C PHE A 536 -34.60 14.15 7.87
N LYS A 537 -34.97 12.93 7.50
CA LYS A 537 -35.62 11.97 8.38
C LYS A 537 -34.55 11.18 9.13
N GLN A 538 -34.70 11.06 10.45
CA GLN A 538 -33.94 10.13 11.29
C GLN A 538 -34.95 9.31 12.10
N ASN A 539 -34.96 7.98 11.93
CA ASN A 539 -36.00 7.11 12.50
C ASN A 539 -37.43 7.51 12.08
N THR A 540 -38.27 7.97 13.00
CA THR A 540 -39.63 8.47 12.73
C THR A 540 -39.73 10.00 12.70
N ASP A 541 -38.63 10.69 12.95
CA ASP A 541 -38.63 12.12 13.26
C ASP A 541 -37.98 12.90 12.12
N LEU A 542 -38.47 14.12 11.88
CA LEU A 542 -37.88 15.08 10.95
C LEU A 542 -36.93 16.01 11.71
N ASN A 543 -35.65 15.98 11.34
CA ASN A 543 -34.65 16.90 11.83
C ASN A 543 -34.53 18.08 10.86
N VAL A 544 -34.51 19.29 11.40
CA VAL A 544 -34.37 20.54 10.65
C VAL A 544 -33.21 21.33 11.24
N ASN A 545 -32.24 21.68 10.40
CA ASN A 545 -31.12 22.56 10.75
C ASN A 545 -31.05 23.70 9.72
N SER A 546 -31.00 24.94 10.20
CA SER A 546 -30.95 26.16 9.38
C SER A 546 -29.59 26.87 9.40
N GLY A 547 -28.54 26.16 9.81
CA GLY A 547 -27.18 26.68 9.86
C GLY A 547 -27.04 27.80 10.89
N SER A 548 -26.69 28.99 10.40
CA SER A 548 -26.54 30.20 11.23
C SER A 548 -27.83 31.02 11.36
N ALA A 549 -28.91 30.66 10.67
CA ALA A 549 -30.19 31.37 10.72
C ALA A 549 -31.05 30.86 11.90
N ILE A 550 -31.75 31.76 12.58
CA ILE A 550 -32.69 31.39 13.65
C ILE A 550 -34.06 31.10 13.03
N MET A 551 -34.56 29.88 13.21
CA MET A 551 -35.91 29.53 12.77
C MET A 551 -36.96 30.25 13.61
N GLN A 552 -37.80 31.02 12.94
CA GLN A 552 -38.98 31.65 13.54
C GLN A 552 -40.15 30.67 13.57
N SER A 553 -40.41 29.99 12.45
CA SER A 553 -41.49 29.00 12.36
C SER A 553 -41.21 27.89 11.34
N ILE A 554 -41.85 26.74 11.52
CA ILE A 554 -41.81 25.61 10.59
C ILE A 554 -43.22 25.11 10.33
N LYS A 555 -43.52 24.81 9.06
CA LYS A 555 -44.75 24.14 8.62
C LYS A 555 -44.41 22.93 7.79
N VAL A 556 -45.11 21.82 8.02
CA VAL A 556 -45.00 20.60 7.21
C VAL A 556 -46.34 20.38 6.50
N PHE A 557 -46.29 20.17 5.19
CA PHE A 557 -47.47 19.93 4.35
C PHE A 557 -47.38 18.56 3.67
N ASP A 558 -48.53 17.93 3.38
CA ASP A 558 -48.58 16.87 2.37
C ASP A 558 -48.63 17.43 0.94
N LEU A 559 -48.54 16.55 -0.07
CA LEU A 559 -48.62 16.95 -1.48
C LEU A 559 -49.95 17.60 -1.90
N ARG A 560 -51.00 17.50 -1.08
CA ARG A 560 -52.29 18.15 -1.31
C ARG A 560 -52.37 19.52 -0.64
N GLY A 561 -51.30 19.97 0.02
CA GLY A 561 -51.22 21.23 0.73
C GLY A 561 -51.88 21.22 2.11
N ARG A 562 -52.27 20.05 2.65
CA ARG A 562 -52.79 19.96 4.03
C ARG A 562 -51.63 20.12 5.00
N THR A 563 -51.79 21.00 5.99
CA THR A 563 -50.79 21.17 7.05
C THR A 563 -50.83 19.97 7.98
N LEU A 564 -49.69 19.28 8.11
CA LEU A 564 -49.48 18.13 8.98
C LEU A 564 -48.87 18.54 10.33
N TYR A 565 -48.07 19.61 10.33
CA TYR A 565 -47.44 20.16 11.53
C TYR A 565 -47.19 21.66 11.35
N GLU A 566 -47.30 22.41 12.43
CA GLU A 566 -46.96 23.82 12.50
C GLU A 566 -46.37 24.14 13.87
N ASN A 567 -45.19 24.76 13.88
CA ASN A 567 -44.60 25.40 15.05
C ASN A 567 -44.29 26.85 14.70
N THR A 568 -44.94 27.80 15.37
CA THR A 568 -44.83 29.24 15.08
C THR A 568 -43.75 29.97 15.88
N SER A 569 -43.00 29.27 16.74
CA SER A 569 -42.00 29.88 17.63
C SER A 569 -40.87 28.91 17.96
N VAL A 570 -40.07 28.55 16.96
CA VAL A 570 -38.94 27.62 17.13
C VAL A 570 -37.79 28.26 17.91
N ASN A 571 -37.41 29.49 17.55
CA ASN A 571 -36.34 30.30 18.18
C ASN A 571 -35.00 29.56 18.36
N SER A 572 -34.67 28.68 17.42
CA SER A 572 -33.47 27.86 17.41
C SER A 572 -32.99 27.66 15.97
N SER A 573 -31.70 27.40 15.77
CA SER A 573 -31.14 26.99 14.48
C SER A 573 -31.31 25.48 14.21
N GLU A 574 -31.75 24.73 15.22
CA GLU A 574 -32.03 23.29 15.13
C GLU A 574 -33.34 22.91 15.82
N THR A 575 -34.09 21.97 15.23
CA THR A 575 -35.26 21.37 15.87
C THR A 575 -35.57 19.97 15.33
N VAL A 576 -36.27 19.19 16.15
CA VAL A 576 -36.72 17.83 15.82
C VAL A 576 -38.24 17.77 15.90
N ILE A 577 -38.87 17.29 14.84
CA ILE A 577 -40.32 17.15 14.71
C ILE A 577 -40.65 15.65 14.74
N GLY A 578 -41.09 15.18 15.89
CA GLY A 578 -41.51 13.80 16.07
C GLY A 578 -42.99 13.57 15.77
N ASN A 579 -43.34 12.31 15.49
CA ASN A 579 -44.71 11.78 15.47
C ASN A 579 -45.72 12.55 14.58
N LEU A 580 -45.35 12.81 13.32
CA LEU A 580 -46.18 13.50 12.31
C LEU A 580 -47.50 12.77 11.96
N GLY A 581 -47.75 11.56 12.50
CA GLY A 581 -48.96 10.78 12.24
C GLY A 581 -49.09 10.27 10.81
N VAL A 582 -48.03 10.38 10.01
CA VAL A 582 -47.96 9.97 8.61
C VAL A 582 -46.70 9.13 8.37
N LYS A 583 -46.83 8.07 7.56
CA LYS A 583 -45.74 7.18 7.15
C LYS A 583 -45.83 6.95 5.64
N ASP A 584 -44.69 6.76 4.99
CA ASP A 584 -44.58 6.39 3.57
C ASP A 584 -45.20 7.42 2.61
N GLN A 585 -44.93 8.72 2.83
CA GLN A 585 -45.39 9.77 1.94
C GLN A 585 -44.40 10.94 1.82
N VAL A 586 -44.47 11.64 0.69
CA VAL A 586 -43.72 12.87 0.47
C VAL A 586 -44.37 14.02 1.23
N VAL A 587 -43.55 14.81 1.93
CA VAL A 587 -43.94 16.05 2.61
C VAL A 587 -43.12 17.24 2.12
N ILE A 588 -43.67 18.45 2.30
CA ILE A 588 -42.99 19.72 2.06
C ILE A 588 -42.80 20.40 3.42
N VAL A 589 -41.55 20.65 3.80
CA VAL A 589 -41.17 21.37 5.02
C VAL A 589 -40.82 22.80 4.65
N GLN A 590 -41.63 23.75 5.08
CA GLN A 590 -41.39 25.17 4.95
C GLN A 590 -40.81 25.71 6.26
N VAL A 591 -39.63 26.30 6.19
CA VAL A 591 -38.89 26.88 7.31
C VAL A 591 -38.81 28.39 7.11
N ASN A 592 -39.40 29.15 8.02
CA ASN A 592 -39.24 30.60 8.10
C ASN A 592 -38.17 30.92 9.13
N THR A 593 -37.22 31.75 8.76
CA THR A 593 -36.11 32.17 9.63
C THR A 593 -36.02 33.70 9.67
N ASP A 594 -35.15 34.21 10.54
CA ASP A 594 -34.78 35.63 10.58
C ASP A 594 -34.08 36.14 9.31
N LYS A 595 -33.61 35.25 8.44
CA LYS A 595 -32.95 35.60 7.18
C LYS A 595 -33.76 35.22 5.91
N GLY A 596 -34.99 34.69 6.05
CA GLY A 596 -35.89 34.36 4.93
C GLY A 596 -36.63 33.02 5.05
N THR A 597 -37.38 32.64 4.01
CA THR A 597 -38.20 31.42 3.96
C THR A 597 -37.63 30.40 2.96
N VAL A 598 -37.49 29.14 3.37
CA VAL A 598 -37.02 28.03 2.53
C VAL A 598 -38.02 26.88 2.58
N SER A 599 -38.23 26.20 1.45
CA SER A 599 -39.05 24.96 1.39
C SER A 599 -38.19 23.78 0.95
N ARG A 600 -38.34 22.64 1.62
CA ARG A 600 -37.67 21.36 1.32
C ARG A 600 -38.69 20.25 1.13
N LYS A 601 -38.43 19.37 0.16
CA LYS A 601 -39.27 18.19 -0.10
C LYS A 601 -38.56 16.97 0.49
N VAL A 602 -39.25 16.22 1.34
CA VAL A 602 -38.68 15.08 2.07
C VAL A 602 -39.63 13.88 1.96
N ILE A 603 -39.07 12.67 1.90
CA ILE A 603 -39.86 11.42 1.91
C ILE A 603 -39.87 10.90 3.35
N LEU A 604 -41.07 10.77 3.92
CA LEU A 604 -41.29 10.20 5.26
C LEU A 604 -41.45 8.70 5.24
#